data_AF-A0A158NIY5-F1
#
_entry.id   AF-A0A158NIY5-F1
#
_cell.length_a   1.000
_cell.length_b   1.000
_cell.length_c   1.000
_cell.angle_alpha   90.00
_cell.angle_beta   90.00
_cell.angle_gamma   90.00
#
_symmetry.space_group_name_H-M   'P 1'
#
loop_
_entity.id
_entity.type
_entity.pdbx_description
1 polymer ?
#
loop_
_entity_poly.entity_id
_entity_poly.type
_entity_poly.pdbx_seq_one_letter_code
_entity_poly.pdbx_strand_id
1 'polypeptide(L)'
;MCKLRHNQILIIMLMTLLLHSEIIVSVTDATVYRFLHDFLQNNVAGIPLVHKKTEWNFDPEISKQRRIQYEKENGRFGEYAIAKLGMGIGYKDPWGDQ
;
A
#
# COMPACT_ATOMS: atom_id res chain seq x y z
N MET A 1 4.29 -8.46 65.10
CA MET A 1 4.60 -7.27 64.27
C MET A 1 5.62 -7.51 63.16
N CYS A 2 6.71 -8.29 63.35
CA CYS A 2 7.78 -8.42 62.35
C CYS A 2 7.37 -9.15 61.04
N LYS A 3 6.59 -10.24 61.14
CA LYS A 3 6.10 -11.04 59.99
C LYS A 3 5.19 -10.24 59.04
N LEU A 4 4.37 -9.33 59.59
CA LEU A 4 3.46 -8.49 58.80
C LEU A 4 4.24 -7.50 57.92
N ARG A 5 5.33 -6.92 58.44
CA ARG A 5 6.19 -6.02 57.66
C ARG A 5 6.94 -6.73 56.55
N HIS A 6 7.38 -7.97 56.78
CA HIS A 6 8.05 -8.78 55.75
C HIS A 6 7.11 -9.12 54.59
N ASN A 7 5.86 -9.53 54.89
CA ASN A 7 4.87 -9.79 53.86
C ASN A 7 4.51 -8.53 53.06
N GLN A 8 4.43 -7.37 53.71
CA GLN A 8 4.18 -6.09 53.03
C GLN A 8 5.31 -5.73 52.06
N ILE A 9 6.58 -5.94 52.46
CA ILE A 9 7.74 -5.71 51.58
C ILE A 9 7.72 -6.66 50.38
N LEU A 10 7.40 -7.95 50.58
CA LEU A 10 7.29 -8.92 49.50
C LEU A 10 6.17 -8.58 48.51
N ILE A 11 5.02 -8.13 49.02
CA ILE A 11 3.90 -7.70 48.18
C ILE A 11 4.30 -6.47 47.36
N ILE A 12 4.92 -5.46 47.99
CA ILE A 12 5.38 -4.26 47.28
C ILE A 12 6.41 -4.63 46.20
N MET A 13 7.37 -5.51 46.51
CA MET A 13 8.38 -5.95 45.54
C MET A 13 7.76 -6.69 44.35
N LEU A 14 6.80 -7.60 44.62
CA LEU A 14 6.06 -8.33 43.60
C LEU A 14 5.22 -7.38 42.73
N MET A 15 4.52 -6.43 43.35
CA MET A 15 3.73 -5.43 42.64
C MET A 15 4.61 -4.52 41.78
N THR A 16 5.78 -4.10 42.27
CA THR A 16 6.73 -3.35 41.45
C THR A 16 7.25 -4.16 40.28
N LEU A 17 7.54 -5.46 40.44
CA LEU A 17 7.94 -6.33 39.33
C LEU A 17 6.84 -6.48 38.28
N LEU A 18 5.60 -6.68 38.73
CA LEU A 18 4.43 -6.84 37.85
C LEU A 18 4.08 -5.54 37.11
N LEU A 19 4.27 -4.38 37.73
CA LEU A 19 4.02 -3.08 37.10
C LEU A 19 5.10 -2.67 36.08
N HIS A 20 6.27 -3.33 36.06
CA HIS A 20 7.34 -3.07 35.08
C HIS A 20 7.25 -3.94 33.82
N SER A 21 6.31 -4.89 33.72
CA SER A 21 6.15 -5.72 32.51
C SER A 21 5.78 -4.91 31.26
N GLU A 22 5.14 -3.76 31.45
CA GLU A 22 4.73 -2.83 30.39
C GLU A 22 5.92 -2.01 29.83
N ILE A 23 7.02 -1.88 30.58
CA ILE A 23 8.18 -1.04 30.19
C ILE A 23 9.17 -1.84 29.31
N ILE A 24 9.04 -3.17 29.24
CA ILE A 24 9.91 -4.07 28.46
C ILE A 24 9.31 -4.41 27.08
N VAL A 25 8.30 -3.67 26.60
CA VAL A 25 8.05 -3.61 25.14
C VAL A 25 9.11 -2.67 24.55
N SER A 26 10.32 -3.20 24.57
CA SER A 26 11.57 -2.56 24.18
C SER A 26 11.49 -2.16 22.72
N VAL A 27 12.08 -1.01 22.38
CA VAL A 27 12.30 -0.45 21.04
C VAL A 27 12.70 -1.47 19.95
N THR A 28 13.25 -2.63 20.35
CA THR A 28 13.48 -3.81 19.51
C THR A 28 12.21 -4.34 18.83
N ASP A 29 11.07 -4.38 19.54
CA ASP A 29 9.83 -4.96 19.04
C ASP A 29 9.26 -4.11 17.88
N ALA A 30 9.32 -2.78 18.00
CA ALA A 30 8.93 -1.87 16.92
C ALA A 30 9.81 -2.02 15.66
N THR A 31 11.11 -2.32 15.83
CA THR A 31 12.03 -2.49 14.70
C THR A 31 11.83 -3.82 14.00
N VAL A 32 11.69 -4.90 14.78
CA VAL A 32 11.43 -6.25 14.25
C VAL A 32 10.05 -6.32 13.60
N TYR A 33 9.04 -5.73 14.25
CA TYR A 33 7.69 -5.60 13.70
C TYR A 33 7.70 -4.86 12.36
N ARG A 34 8.37 -3.68 12.29
CA ARG A 34 8.47 -2.91 11.05
C ARG A 34 9.18 -3.70 9.95
N PHE A 35 10.27 -4.39 10.28
CA PHE A 35 10.97 -5.23 9.31
C PHE A 35 10.09 -6.36 8.76
N LEU A 36 9.38 -7.08 9.64
CA LEU A 36 8.49 -8.17 9.24
C LEU A 36 7.31 -7.66 8.41
N HIS A 37 6.70 -6.55 8.84
CA HIS A 37 5.63 -5.86 8.12
C HIS A 37 6.09 -5.47 6.71
N ASP A 38 7.22 -4.78 6.58
CA ASP A 38 7.74 -4.31 5.30
C ASP A 38 8.15 -5.47 4.38
N PHE A 39 8.71 -6.54 4.95
CA PHE A 39 9.02 -7.76 4.20
C PHE A 39 7.76 -8.39 3.62
N LEU A 40 6.72 -8.58 4.42
CA LEU A 40 5.46 -9.16 3.96
C LEU A 40 4.79 -8.25 2.93
N GLN A 41 4.72 -6.95 3.20
CA GLN A 41 4.10 -5.99 2.29
C GLN A 41 4.80 -5.94 0.94
N ASN A 42 6.14 -5.87 0.91
CA ASN A 42 6.89 -5.82 -0.34
C ASN A 42 6.75 -7.09 -1.19
N ASN A 43 6.55 -8.26 -0.57
CA ASN A 43 6.39 -9.52 -1.29
C ASN A 43 4.94 -9.77 -1.74
N VAL A 44 3.95 -9.40 -0.93
CA VAL A 44 2.52 -9.69 -1.22
C VAL A 44 1.88 -8.57 -2.03
N ALA A 45 2.11 -7.32 -1.65
CA ALA A 45 1.47 -6.14 -2.23
C ALA A 45 2.42 -5.29 -3.09
N GLY A 46 3.72 -5.62 -3.11
CA GLY A 46 4.74 -4.81 -3.74
C GLY A 46 5.14 -3.60 -2.90
N ILE A 47 6.11 -2.84 -3.40
CA ILE A 47 6.53 -1.58 -2.77
C ILE A 47 5.31 -0.65 -2.79
N PRO A 48 4.94 0.00 -1.66
CA PRO A 48 3.89 1.00 -1.66
C PRO A 48 4.26 2.16 -2.59
N LEU A 49 3.81 2.08 -3.84
CA LEU A 49 3.94 3.15 -4.82
C LEU A 49 2.96 4.25 -4.44
N VAL A 50 3.47 5.26 -3.75
CA VAL A 50 2.75 6.53 -3.59
C VAL A 50 2.63 7.14 -4.98
N HIS A 51 1.48 6.94 -5.61
CA HIS A 51 1.20 7.50 -6.93
C HIS A 51 1.33 9.02 -6.82
N LYS A 52 2.31 9.60 -7.53
CA LYS A 52 2.48 11.05 -7.56
C LYS A 52 1.23 11.64 -8.21
N LYS A 53 0.50 12.46 -7.46
CA LYS A 53 -0.59 13.27 -8.04
C LYS A 53 0.00 14.09 -9.17
N THR A 54 -0.44 13.80 -10.38
CA THR A 54 -0.03 14.49 -11.59
C THR A 54 -1.25 15.21 -12.12
N GLU A 55 -1.17 16.53 -12.20
CA GLU A 55 -2.21 17.34 -12.80
C GLU A 55 -2.03 17.32 -14.31
N TRP A 56 -3.11 16.96 -15.01
CA TRP A 56 -3.17 17.01 -16.46
C TRP A 56 -4.06 18.18 -16.85
N ASN A 57 -3.52 19.10 -17.65
CA ASN A 57 -4.34 20.11 -18.30
C ASN A 57 -5.14 19.44 -19.43
N PHE A 58 -6.31 18.90 -19.08
CA PHE A 58 -7.17 18.19 -20.02
C PHE A 58 -8.00 19.19 -20.83
N ASP A 59 -7.65 19.32 -22.11
CA ASP A 59 -8.46 20.02 -23.10
C ASP A 59 -9.19 18.98 -24.00
N PRO A 60 -10.53 18.93 -23.96
CA PRO A 60 -11.32 18.01 -24.77
C PRO A 60 -11.11 18.19 -26.28
N GLU A 61 -10.89 19.42 -26.76
CA GLU A 61 -10.75 19.70 -28.19
C GLU A 61 -9.40 19.22 -28.71
N ILE A 62 -8.33 19.42 -27.95
CA ILE A 62 -7.00 18.86 -28.26
C ILE A 62 -7.07 17.33 -28.29
N SER A 63 -7.85 16.72 -27.38
CA SER A 63 -7.98 15.27 -27.32
C SER A 63 -8.67 14.68 -28.56
N LYS A 64 -9.71 15.36 -29.07
CA LYS A 64 -10.36 14.98 -30.33
C LYS A 64 -9.41 15.10 -31.52
N GLN A 65 -8.63 16.18 -31.59
CA GLN A 65 -7.65 16.37 -32.67
C GLN A 65 -6.54 15.31 -32.63
N ARG A 66 -6.02 14.98 -31.44
CA ARG A 66 -5.02 13.92 -31.29
C ARG A 66 -5.53 12.55 -31.69
N ARG A 67 -6.81 12.23 -31.41
CA ARG A 67 -7.41 10.97 -31.88
C ARG A 67 -7.35 10.87 -33.40
N ILE A 68 -7.81 11.91 -34.10
CA ILE A 68 -7.82 11.96 -35.57
C ILE A 68 -6.40 11.84 -36.13
N GLN A 69 -5.45 12.55 -35.53
CA GLN A 69 -4.04 12.47 -35.93
C GLN A 69 -3.47 11.06 -35.74
N TYR A 70 -3.74 10.43 -34.59
CA TYR A 70 -3.27 9.09 -34.30
C TYR A 70 -3.86 8.05 -35.26
N GLU A 71 -5.16 8.12 -35.56
CA GLU A 71 -5.81 7.27 -36.55
C GLU A 71 -5.16 7.44 -37.94
N LYS A 72 -4.86 8.69 -38.33
CA LYS A 72 -4.19 8.98 -39.60
C LYS A 72 -2.76 8.43 -39.67
N GLU A 73 -2.00 8.52 -38.57
CA GLU A 73 -0.61 8.05 -38.50
C GLU A 73 -0.50 6.52 -38.40
N ASN A 74 -1.46 5.86 -37.74
CA ASN A 74 -1.39 4.42 -37.43
C ASN A 74 -2.27 3.56 -38.37
N GLY A 75 -2.94 4.18 -39.34
CA GLY A 75 -3.71 3.50 -40.38
C GLY A 75 -4.92 2.73 -39.84
N ARG A 76 -5.31 1.64 -40.52
CA ARG A 76 -6.56 0.89 -40.25
C ARG A 76 -6.74 0.42 -38.79
N PHE A 77 -5.65 0.25 -38.05
CA PHE A 77 -5.70 -0.24 -36.67
C PHE A 77 -5.56 0.86 -35.62
N GLY A 78 -5.41 2.13 -36.02
CA GLY A 78 -5.26 3.25 -35.09
C GLY A 78 -6.47 3.40 -34.15
N GLU A 79 -7.67 3.32 -34.70
CA GLU A 79 -8.92 3.37 -33.91
C GLU A 79 -8.98 2.21 -32.89
N TYR A 80 -8.61 1.01 -33.32
CA TYR A 80 -8.58 -0.18 -32.47
C TYR A 80 -7.59 -0.05 -31.30
N ALA A 81 -6.41 0.51 -31.56
CA ALA A 81 -5.41 0.74 -30.52
C ALA A 81 -5.89 1.76 -29.48
N ILE A 82 -6.56 2.84 -29.90
CA ILE A 82 -7.17 3.82 -28.99
C ILE A 82 -8.24 3.16 -28.13
N ALA A 83 -9.10 2.36 -28.76
CA ALA A 83 -10.17 1.62 -28.09
C ALA A 83 -9.60 0.68 -27.00
N LYS A 84 -8.55 -0.10 -27.33
CA LYS A 84 -7.88 -1.00 -26.39
C LYS A 84 -7.23 -0.26 -25.23
N LEU A 85 -6.60 0.88 -25.48
CA LEU A 85 -6.00 1.73 -24.43
C LEU A 85 -7.06 2.30 -23.48
N GLY A 86 -8.22 2.69 -24.01
CA GLY A 86 -9.31 3.29 -23.21
C GLY A 86 -10.10 2.28 -22.37
N MET A 87 -10.14 1.01 -22.78
CA MET A 87 -11.00 -0.01 -22.15
C MET A 87 -10.30 -0.86 -21.07
N GLY A 88 -8.97 -0.79 -20.98
CA GLY A 88 -8.20 -1.45 -19.92
C GLY A 88 -8.00 -2.97 -20.12
N ILE A 89 -7.43 -3.62 -19.10
CA ILE A 89 -7.12 -5.06 -19.13
C ILE A 89 -8.43 -5.85 -19.02
N GLY A 90 -8.73 -6.68 -20.02
CA GLY A 90 -9.97 -7.47 -20.09
C GLY A 90 -10.97 -7.02 -21.17
N TYR A 91 -10.60 -6.05 -22.03
CA TYR A 91 -11.37 -5.73 -23.21
C TYR A 91 -11.52 -6.95 -24.13
N LYS A 92 -12.76 -7.42 -24.31
CA LYS A 92 -13.13 -8.39 -25.34
C LYS A 92 -13.57 -7.64 -26.59
N ASP A 93 -12.86 -7.89 -27.67
CA ASP A 93 -13.19 -7.37 -28.98
C ASP A 93 -14.50 -8.02 -29.49
N PRO A 94 -15.45 -7.27 -30.07
CA PRO A 94 -16.60 -7.87 -30.76
C PRO A 94 -16.22 -8.89 -31.86
N TRP A 95 -14.97 -8.86 -32.34
CA TRP A 95 -14.48 -9.70 -33.42
C TRP A 95 -13.55 -10.84 -32.98
N GLY A 96 -13.41 -11.11 -31.68
CA GLY A 96 -12.63 -12.25 -31.22
C GLY A 96 -12.71 -12.50 -29.71
N ASP A 97 -13.09 -13.73 -29.37
CA ASP A 97 -12.86 -14.31 -28.05
C ASP A 97 -11.35 -14.59 -27.91
N GLN A 98 -10.65 -13.76 -27.12
CA GLN A 98 -9.32 -14.09 -26.59
C GLN A 98 -9.43 -14.44 -25.11
#